data_AF-A0A940R2F7-F1
#
_entry.id   AF-A0A940R2F7-F1
#
_cell.length_a   1.000
_cell.length_b   1.000
_cell.length_c   1.000
_cell.angle_alpha   90.00
_cell.angle_beta   90.00
_cell.angle_gamma   90.00
#
_symmetry.space_group_name_H-M   'P 1'
#
loop_
_entity.id
_entity.type
_entity.pdbx_description
1 polymer ?
#
loop_
_entity_poly.entity_id
_entity_poly.type
_entity_poly.pdbx_seq_one_letter_code
_entity_poly.pdbx_strand_id
1 'polypeptide(L)'
;DIGIVINDFILLNKPARKARTREALLVKYIFYNHPMFASYREKIIELPNTSHYFLLPKDGDDKKVTLEGGDIMVVTKDHLLIGISERTTMEAAHQCINLLFEKNVVKKITVVKIPKKRDYMHIDTIFTQVKRNVWVLLGTFSKKAIKMEDADDVQRVLEGTKKEDKIRITQFRKKDPSQPVYFDNLEELLADISKHDLKSEEKVRFIYSGNNEFPYDAREQWTDSCNLLALKEGVVLGYDRNDKTVEAFREAGFDVIHAHDLVAQLELGEIKPDDMKNTLITMPSAELSRARGGFHCMSMPLMREEL
;
A
#
# COMPACT_ATOMS: atom_id res chain seq x y z
N ASP A 1 5.45 -6.72 4.93
CA ASP A 1 4.89 -8.11 4.97
C ASP A 1 4.90 -8.85 6.29
N ILE A 2 6.03 -8.87 7.01
CA ILE A 2 6.28 -9.75 8.17
C ILE A 2 5.64 -9.28 9.49
N GLY A 3 5.17 -8.04 9.51
CA GLY A 3 4.52 -7.38 10.63
C GLY A 3 4.06 -6.01 10.18
N ILE A 4 3.13 -5.42 10.92
CA ILE A 4 2.58 -4.10 10.62
C ILE A 4 2.53 -3.30 11.90
N VAL A 5 3.08 -2.08 11.89
CA VAL A 5 2.90 -1.11 12.98
C VAL A 5 1.71 -0.23 12.64
N ILE A 6 0.73 -0.18 13.55
CA ILE A 6 -0.46 0.65 13.45
C ILE A 6 -0.49 1.53 14.70
N ASN A 7 -0.10 2.79 14.57
CA ASN A 7 0.13 3.68 15.70
C ASN A 7 1.11 3.04 16.70
N ASP A 8 0.66 2.75 17.92
CA ASP A 8 1.41 2.12 18.98
C ASP A 8 1.12 0.61 19.13
N PHE A 9 0.43 0.00 18.16
CA PHE A 9 0.13 -1.43 18.10
C PHE A 9 0.96 -2.14 17.03
N ILE A 10 1.22 -3.42 17.23
CA ILE A 10 1.81 -4.30 16.22
C ILE A 10 0.78 -5.35 15.82
N LEU A 11 0.39 -5.38 14.55
CA LEU A 11 -0.42 -6.45 13.98
C LEU A 11 0.52 -7.51 13.37
N LEU A 12 0.45 -8.73 13.88
CA LEU A 12 1.22 -9.84 13.32
C LEU A 12 0.61 -10.29 11.99
N ASN A 13 1.49 -10.59 11.03
CA ASN A 13 1.05 -11.13 9.76
C ASN A 13 0.59 -12.59 9.91
N LYS A 14 -0.20 -13.02 8.93
CA LYS A 14 -0.65 -14.41 8.79
C LYS A 14 -0.48 -14.80 7.33
N PRO A 15 0.71 -15.27 6.93
CA PRO A 15 1.10 -15.36 5.54
C PRO A 15 0.20 -16.33 4.75
N ALA A 16 -0.10 -15.97 3.51
CA ALA A 16 -0.93 -16.83 2.65
C ALA A 16 -0.18 -18.10 2.22
N ARG A 17 1.13 -17.96 1.97
CA ARG A 17 2.03 -19.02 1.48
C ARG A 17 2.82 -19.66 2.63
N LYS A 18 2.85 -20.99 2.67
CA LYS A 18 3.54 -21.77 3.72
C LYS A 18 5.04 -21.46 3.82
N ALA A 19 5.71 -21.11 2.71
CA ALA A 19 7.13 -20.78 2.70
C ALA A 19 7.46 -19.60 3.64
N ARG A 20 6.54 -18.65 3.80
CA ARG A 20 6.72 -17.44 4.62
C ARG A 20 6.33 -17.63 6.09
N THR A 21 5.78 -18.78 6.47
CA THR A 21 5.42 -19.06 7.87
C THR A 21 6.63 -19.00 8.79
N ARG A 22 7.83 -19.35 8.29
CA ARG A 22 9.07 -19.26 9.05
C ARG A 22 9.46 -17.80 9.36
N GLU A 23 9.26 -16.88 8.42
CA GLU A 23 9.48 -15.44 8.64
C GLU A 23 8.59 -14.92 9.77
N ALA A 24 7.29 -15.26 9.72
CA ALA A 24 6.31 -14.86 10.73
C ALA A 24 6.69 -15.36 12.14
N LEU A 25 7.20 -16.58 12.26
CA LEU A 25 7.61 -17.15 13.55
C LEU A 25 8.81 -16.38 14.15
N LEU A 26 9.82 -16.09 13.34
CA LEU A 26 11.02 -15.36 13.79
C LEU A 26 10.65 -13.95 14.25
N VAL A 27 9.83 -13.26 13.48
CA VAL A 27 9.43 -11.88 13.76
C VAL A 27 8.51 -11.80 14.97
N LYS A 28 7.58 -12.77 15.10
CA LYS A 28 6.80 -12.95 16.33
C LYS A 28 7.72 -13.09 17.56
N TYR A 29 8.73 -13.95 17.50
CA TYR A 29 9.67 -14.12 18.61
C TYR A 29 10.38 -12.80 18.96
N ILE A 30 10.84 -12.05 17.97
CA ILE A 30 11.49 -10.75 18.16
C ILE A 30 10.55 -9.77 18.87
N PHE A 31 9.31 -9.60 18.39
CA PHE A 31 8.36 -8.65 18.99
C PHE A 31 7.99 -8.97 20.43
N TYR A 32 7.85 -10.25 20.78
CA TYR A 32 7.53 -10.63 22.16
C TYR A 32 8.73 -10.52 23.11
N ASN A 33 9.95 -10.79 22.65
CA ASN A 33 11.09 -11.01 23.56
C ASN A 33 12.13 -9.90 23.54
N HIS A 34 12.39 -9.27 22.39
CA HIS A 34 13.48 -8.31 22.27
C HIS A 34 13.17 -7.01 23.05
N PRO A 35 14.13 -6.45 23.83
CA PRO A 35 13.88 -5.26 24.67
C PRO A 35 13.38 -4.03 23.91
N MET A 36 13.80 -3.86 22.64
CA MET A 36 13.33 -2.77 21.76
C MET A 36 11.80 -2.73 21.61
N PHE A 37 11.12 -3.88 21.73
CA PHE A 37 9.67 -4.00 21.58
C PHE A 37 8.93 -4.13 22.91
N ALA A 38 9.59 -3.89 24.05
CA ALA A 38 8.99 -4.06 25.37
C ALA A 38 7.68 -3.26 25.55
N SER A 39 7.62 -2.03 25.00
CA SER A 39 6.44 -1.16 25.05
C SER A 39 5.26 -1.67 24.20
N TYR A 40 5.51 -2.58 23.25
CA TYR A 40 4.49 -3.12 22.35
C TYR A 40 3.90 -4.44 22.82
N ARG A 41 4.50 -5.14 23.80
CA ARG A 41 4.13 -6.52 24.15
C ARG A 41 2.64 -6.72 24.46
N GLU A 42 2.02 -5.77 25.15
CA GLU A 42 0.57 -5.79 25.46
C GLU A 42 -0.32 -5.25 24.33
N LYS A 43 0.32 -4.69 23.29
CA LYS A 43 -0.28 -4.07 22.11
C LYS A 43 0.00 -4.87 20.84
N ILE A 44 0.43 -6.13 20.97
CA ILE A 44 0.52 -7.07 19.86
C ILE A 44 -0.88 -7.64 19.59
N ILE A 45 -1.31 -7.57 18.34
CA ILE A 45 -2.58 -8.08 17.84
C ILE A 45 -2.30 -9.30 16.96
N GLU A 46 -2.95 -10.40 17.29
CA GLU A 46 -2.93 -11.63 16.50
C GLU A 46 -4.34 -11.96 16.03
N LEU A 47 -4.50 -12.22 14.73
CA LEU A 47 -5.80 -12.62 14.19
C LEU A 47 -6.08 -14.10 14.51
N PRO A 48 -7.18 -14.42 15.21
CA PRO A 48 -7.52 -15.79 15.53
C PRO A 48 -7.76 -16.63 14.26
N ASN A 49 -7.66 -17.94 14.38
CA ASN A 49 -8.27 -18.82 13.38
C ASN A 49 -9.78 -18.82 13.61
N THR A 50 -10.57 -18.84 12.54
CA THR A 50 -12.01 -19.04 12.65
C THR A 50 -12.27 -20.42 13.25
N SER A 51 -13.00 -20.47 14.37
CA SER A 51 -13.54 -21.73 14.91
C SER A 51 -14.38 -22.39 13.81
N HIS A 52 -14.20 -23.70 13.63
CA HIS A 52 -14.78 -24.54 12.56
C HIS A 52 -13.98 -24.69 11.25
N TYR A 53 -12.78 -24.11 11.08
CA TYR A 53 -11.93 -24.42 9.92
C TYR A 53 -11.64 -25.94 9.78
N PHE A 54 -11.52 -26.65 10.90
CA PHE A 54 -11.27 -28.09 10.92
C PHE A 54 -12.49 -28.97 10.55
N LEU A 55 -13.70 -28.40 10.55
CA LEU A 55 -14.96 -29.12 10.25
C LEU A 55 -15.44 -28.91 8.81
N LEU A 56 -14.71 -28.11 8.03
CA LEU A 56 -15.13 -27.73 6.69
C LEU A 56 -14.35 -28.53 5.63
N PRO A 57 -14.96 -28.84 4.48
CA PRO A 57 -14.26 -29.45 3.36
C PRO A 57 -13.02 -28.62 2.98
N LYS A 58 -11.94 -29.30 2.57
CA LYS A 58 -10.66 -28.67 2.18
C LYS A 58 -10.79 -27.62 1.07
N ASP A 59 -11.91 -27.59 0.37
CA ASP A 59 -12.15 -26.75 -0.82
C ASP A 59 -12.66 -25.34 -0.51
N GLY A 60 -12.84 -24.97 0.78
CA GLY A 60 -13.26 -23.64 1.19
C GLY A 60 -12.10 -22.71 1.55
N ASP A 61 -11.36 -22.20 0.55
CA ASP A 61 -10.33 -21.17 0.77
C ASP A 61 -10.88 -19.87 1.41
N ASP A 62 -12.19 -19.64 1.28
CA ASP A 62 -12.90 -18.43 1.75
C ASP A 62 -12.93 -18.22 3.27
N LYS A 63 -12.58 -19.23 4.08
CA LYS A 63 -12.53 -19.10 5.55
C LYS A 63 -11.12 -19.12 6.13
N LYS A 64 -10.09 -19.20 5.29
CA LYS A 64 -8.71 -19.06 5.74
C LYS A 64 -8.46 -17.60 6.09
N VAL A 65 -7.95 -17.35 7.28
CA VAL A 65 -7.54 -16.00 7.70
C VAL A 65 -6.10 -15.81 7.24
N THR A 66 -5.87 -14.94 6.25
CA THR A 66 -4.53 -14.55 5.82
C THR A 66 -4.45 -13.03 5.73
N LEU A 67 -3.32 -12.48 6.14
CA LEU A 67 -3.06 -11.03 6.16
C LEU A 67 -1.57 -10.81 5.98
N GLU A 68 -1.20 -10.02 4.98
CA GLU A 68 0.18 -9.62 4.71
C GLU A 68 0.32 -8.10 4.77
N GLY A 69 1.49 -7.62 5.20
CA GLY A 69 1.70 -6.21 5.47
C GLY A 69 1.54 -5.27 4.28
N GLY A 70 1.84 -5.69 3.04
CA GLY A 70 1.61 -4.87 1.84
C GLY A 70 0.14 -4.47 1.63
N ASP A 71 -0.80 -5.17 2.26
CA ASP A 71 -2.22 -4.82 2.23
C ASP A 71 -2.65 -3.85 3.33
N ILE A 72 -1.76 -3.44 4.24
CA ILE A 72 -2.13 -2.58 5.37
C ILE A 72 -1.36 -1.28 5.28
N MET A 73 -2.09 -0.17 5.08
CA MET A 73 -1.48 1.15 4.98
C MET A 73 -2.09 2.09 6.02
N VAL A 74 -1.25 2.60 6.93
CA VAL A 74 -1.64 3.65 7.88
C VAL A 74 -1.48 5.00 7.19
N VAL A 75 -2.59 5.64 6.86
CA VAL A 75 -2.60 6.90 6.10
C VAL A 75 -2.60 8.10 7.04
N THR A 76 -3.38 8.01 8.11
CA THR A 76 -3.31 8.93 9.25
C THR A 76 -3.47 8.14 10.54
N LYS A 77 -3.21 8.78 11.68
CA LYS A 77 -3.42 8.20 13.01
C LYS A 77 -4.82 7.62 13.21
N ASP A 78 -5.83 8.20 12.56
CA ASP A 78 -7.23 7.79 12.69
C ASP A 78 -7.77 7.01 11.47
N HIS A 79 -6.98 6.83 10.40
CA HIS A 79 -7.42 6.20 9.15
C HIS A 79 -6.44 5.13 8.63
N LEU A 80 -6.93 3.89 8.57
CA LEU A 80 -6.23 2.73 8.03
C LEU A 80 -6.85 2.28 6.70
N LEU A 81 -6.02 1.86 5.73
CA LEU A 81 -6.47 1.12 4.55
C LEU A 81 -6.16 -0.37 4.71
N ILE A 82 -7.10 -1.23 4.31
CA ILE A 82 -6.94 -2.67 4.27
C ILE A 82 -7.25 -3.18 2.86
N GLY A 83 -6.25 -3.78 2.22
CA GLY A 83 -6.35 -4.44 0.94
C GLY A 83 -6.97 -5.83 1.08
N ILE A 84 -7.86 -6.17 0.14
CA ILE A 84 -8.29 -7.56 -0.06
C ILE A 84 -7.77 -7.98 -1.43
N SER A 85 -6.79 -8.88 -1.40
CA SER A 85 -5.89 -9.19 -2.50
C SER A 85 -5.74 -10.71 -2.69
N GLU A 86 -4.71 -11.16 -3.43
CA GLU A 86 -4.30 -12.56 -3.45
C GLU A 86 -3.77 -13.03 -2.08
N ARG A 87 -3.26 -12.12 -1.25
CA ARG A 87 -2.54 -12.42 -0.01
C ARG A 87 -3.35 -12.14 1.26
N THR A 88 -4.30 -11.22 1.22
CA THR A 88 -5.15 -10.87 2.36
C THR A 88 -6.61 -11.19 2.10
N THR A 89 -7.23 -11.97 2.99
CA THR A 89 -8.62 -12.42 2.84
C THR A 89 -9.62 -11.45 3.45
N MET A 90 -10.86 -11.48 2.94
CA MET A 90 -11.98 -10.70 3.48
C MET A 90 -12.23 -10.99 4.96
N GLU A 91 -12.11 -12.25 5.38
CA GLU A 91 -12.29 -12.66 6.77
C GLU A 91 -11.22 -12.02 7.68
N ALA A 92 -9.97 -11.92 7.21
CA ALA A 92 -8.91 -11.25 7.96
C ALA A 92 -9.19 -9.74 8.08
N ALA A 93 -9.66 -9.10 7.00
CA ALA A 93 -10.08 -7.70 7.04
C ALA A 93 -11.21 -7.47 8.05
N HIS A 94 -12.25 -8.32 8.04
CA HIS A 94 -13.36 -8.25 8.98
C HIS A 94 -12.91 -8.36 10.44
N GLN A 95 -12.09 -9.36 10.78
CA GLN A 95 -11.55 -9.52 12.13
C GLN A 95 -10.66 -8.35 12.54
N CYS A 96 -9.81 -7.88 11.63
CA CYS A 96 -8.92 -6.74 11.86
C CYS A 96 -9.72 -5.47 12.17
N ILE A 97 -10.77 -5.17 11.39
CA ILE A 97 -11.64 -4.01 11.61
C ILE A 97 -12.27 -4.03 13.01
N ASN A 98 -12.88 -5.16 13.39
CA ASN A 98 -13.54 -5.29 14.68
C ASN A 98 -12.55 -5.13 15.84
N LEU A 99 -11.39 -5.79 15.78
CA LEU A 99 -10.36 -5.72 16.83
C LEU A 99 -9.78 -4.31 16.97
N LEU A 100 -9.48 -3.64 15.86
CA LEU A 100 -8.91 -2.29 15.89
C LEU A 100 -9.92 -1.25 16.39
N PHE A 101 -11.19 -1.38 16.02
CA PHE A 101 -12.24 -0.52 16.55
C PHE A 101 -12.50 -0.80 18.03
N GLU A 102 -12.59 -2.05 18.47
CA GLU A 102 -12.77 -2.42 19.88
C GLU A 102 -11.63 -1.83 20.74
N LYS A 103 -10.38 -1.97 20.29
CA LYS A 103 -9.20 -1.47 20.98
C LYS A 103 -8.96 0.05 20.85
N ASN A 104 -9.84 0.78 20.17
CA ASN A 104 -9.71 2.23 19.92
C ASN A 104 -8.41 2.62 19.18
N VAL A 105 -7.86 1.75 18.33
CA VAL A 105 -6.59 2.04 17.63
C VAL A 105 -6.78 3.09 16.54
N VAL A 106 -7.89 3.01 15.81
CA VAL A 106 -8.26 3.93 14.72
C VAL A 106 -9.76 4.21 14.73
N LYS A 107 -10.19 5.30 14.11
CA LYS A 107 -11.61 5.69 14.01
C LYS A 107 -12.23 5.35 12.67
N LYS A 108 -11.40 5.18 11.64
CA LYS A 108 -11.81 5.00 10.25
C LYS A 108 -10.97 3.91 9.61
N ILE A 109 -11.62 2.99 8.87
CA ILE A 109 -10.92 1.95 8.11
C ILE A 109 -11.57 1.87 6.73
N THR A 110 -10.77 1.97 5.66
CA THR A 110 -11.25 1.74 4.29
C THR A 110 -10.71 0.43 3.75
N VAL A 111 -11.63 -0.43 3.31
CA VAL A 111 -11.31 -1.69 2.65
C VAL A 111 -11.26 -1.47 1.14
N VAL A 112 -10.14 -1.84 0.52
CA VAL A 112 -9.91 -1.79 -0.93
C VAL A 112 -9.82 -3.21 -1.45
N LYS A 113 -10.90 -3.72 -2.03
CA LYS A 113 -10.91 -5.05 -2.67
C LYS A 113 -10.47 -4.91 -4.12
N ILE A 114 -9.30 -5.50 -4.43
CA ILE A 114 -8.73 -5.53 -5.76
C ILE A 114 -9.02 -6.87 -6.46
N PRO A 115 -9.09 -6.91 -7.80
CA PRO A 115 -9.22 -8.16 -8.54
C PRO A 115 -8.05 -9.12 -8.25
N LYS A 116 -8.31 -10.43 -8.23
CA LYS A 116 -7.25 -11.42 -8.06
C LYS A 116 -6.49 -11.60 -9.38
N LYS A 117 -5.50 -10.75 -9.65
CA LYS A 117 -4.56 -10.91 -10.76
C LYS A 117 -3.14 -11.14 -10.23
N ARG A 118 -2.32 -11.83 -11.02
CA ARG A 118 -0.93 -12.17 -10.64
C ARG A 118 0.03 -10.99 -10.70
N ASP A 119 -0.39 -9.89 -11.34
CA ASP A 119 0.47 -8.75 -11.67
C ASP A 119 0.58 -7.74 -10.51
N TYR A 120 -0.28 -7.87 -9.49
CA TYR A 120 -0.24 -7.09 -8.26
C TYR A 120 -0.73 -7.97 -7.10
N MET A 121 0.11 -8.11 -6.07
CA MET A 121 -0.15 -9.04 -4.96
C MET A 121 -0.80 -8.36 -3.76
N HIS A 122 -0.69 -7.03 -3.67
CA HIS A 122 -1.05 -6.20 -2.53
C HIS A 122 -1.48 -4.80 -3.02
N ILE A 123 -2.02 -3.94 -2.15
CA ILE A 123 -2.43 -2.58 -2.53
C ILE A 123 -1.27 -1.58 -2.63
N ASP A 124 -0.17 -1.81 -1.91
CA ASP A 124 1.05 -0.99 -1.97
C ASP A 124 1.73 -1.05 -3.35
N THR A 125 1.48 -2.08 -4.15
CA THR A 125 1.93 -2.17 -5.55
C THR A 125 1.03 -1.40 -6.51
N ILE A 126 -0.08 -0.83 -6.04
CA ILE A 126 -1.07 -0.12 -6.88
C ILE A 126 -1.00 1.38 -6.65
N PHE A 127 -0.80 1.82 -5.40
CA PHE A 127 -0.67 3.24 -5.09
C PHE A 127 0.21 3.46 -3.86
N THR A 128 0.85 4.63 -3.81
CA THR A 128 1.64 5.07 -2.64
C THR A 128 1.43 6.56 -2.39
N GLN A 129 1.30 6.92 -1.11
CA GLN A 129 1.29 8.32 -0.68
C GLN A 129 2.70 8.91 -0.74
N VAL A 130 2.88 9.99 -1.50
CA VAL A 130 4.16 10.72 -1.59
C VAL A 130 4.11 11.97 -0.73
N LYS A 131 2.99 12.71 -0.78
CA LYS A 131 2.71 13.93 -0.01
C LYS A 131 1.26 13.94 0.45
N ARG A 132 0.87 14.94 1.24
CA ARG A 132 -0.54 15.17 1.58
C ARG A 132 -1.45 15.29 0.36
N ASN A 133 -0.95 15.85 -0.75
CA ASN A 133 -1.70 16.04 -2.00
C ASN A 133 -1.15 15.28 -3.21
N VAL A 134 -0.11 14.46 -3.06
CA VAL A 134 0.53 13.75 -4.18
C VAL A 134 0.53 12.26 -3.92
N TRP A 135 0.01 11.50 -4.87
CA TRP A 135 -0.04 10.05 -4.86
C TRP A 135 0.58 9.49 -6.13
N VAL A 136 1.28 8.36 -6.02
CA VAL A 136 1.58 7.52 -7.19
C VAL A 136 0.45 6.52 -7.36
N LEU A 137 0.02 6.29 -8.61
CA LEU A 137 -1.08 5.39 -8.92
C LEU A 137 -0.80 4.58 -10.19
N LEU A 138 -1.15 3.30 -10.17
CA LEU A 138 -1.13 2.45 -11.35
C LEU A 138 -2.27 2.85 -12.31
N GLY A 139 -1.92 3.19 -13.53
CA GLY A 139 -2.82 3.71 -14.57
C GLY A 139 -4.06 2.87 -14.86
N THR A 140 -3.96 1.55 -14.75
CA THR A 140 -5.07 0.60 -14.95
C THR A 140 -6.24 0.84 -13.98
N PHE A 141 -5.99 1.45 -12.82
CA PHE A 141 -7.02 1.80 -11.83
C PHE A 141 -7.43 3.28 -11.87
N SER A 142 -6.96 4.04 -12.87
CA SER A 142 -7.41 5.42 -13.12
C SER A 142 -8.86 5.45 -13.61
N LYS A 143 -9.55 6.58 -13.37
CA LYS A 143 -10.90 6.83 -13.92
C LYS A 143 -10.93 6.67 -15.44
N LYS A 144 -9.89 7.11 -16.13
CA LYS A 144 -9.77 7.04 -17.60
C LYS A 144 -9.78 5.59 -18.09
N ALA A 145 -8.98 4.73 -17.45
CA ALA A 145 -8.91 3.31 -17.78
C ALA A 145 -10.24 2.59 -17.47
N ILE A 146 -10.86 2.87 -16.31
CA ILE A 146 -12.13 2.25 -15.91
C ILE A 146 -13.27 2.61 -16.88
N LYS A 147 -13.26 3.82 -17.44
CA LYS A 147 -14.25 4.27 -18.42
C LYS A 147 -13.98 3.80 -19.85
N MET A 148 -12.86 3.10 -20.09
CA MET A 148 -12.43 2.66 -21.43
C MET A 148 -12.46 3.81 -22.45
N GLU A 149 -12.08 5.02 -22.03
CA GLU A 149 -12.16 6.22 -22.88
C GLU A 149 -11.30 6.09 -24.15
N ASP A 150 -10.21 5.31 -24.08
CA ASP A 150 -9.30 5.05 -25.21
C ASP A 150 -9.62 3.74 -25.98
N ALA A 151 -10.56 2.91 -25.52
CA ALA A 151 -10.88 1.65 -26.19
C ALA A 151 -11.81 1.90 -27.38
N ASP A 152 -11.54 1.25 -28.52
CA ASP A 152 -12.45 1.25 -29.66
C ASP A 152 -13.73 0.45 -29.36
N ASP A 153 -14.76 0.66 -30.18
CA ASP A 153 -16.07 0.03 -29.98
C ASP A 153 -16.01 -1.51 -30.06
N VAL A 154 -15.05 -2.07 -30.81
CA VAL A 154 -14.86 -3.52 -30.95
C VAL A 154 -14.27 -4.09 -29.67
N GLN A 155 -13.25 -3.44 -29.11
CA GLN A 155 -12.62 -3.83 -27.85
C GLN A 155 -13.61 -3.78 -26.69
N ARG A 156 -14.45 -2.73 -26.60
CA ARG A 156 -15.50 -2.63 -25.57
C ARG A 156 -16.51 -3.78 -25.64
N VAL A 157 -16.88 -4.20 -26.84
CA VAL A 157 -17.82 -5.32 -27.06
C VAL A 157 -17.16 -6.67 -26.75
N LEU A 158 -15.91 -6.86 -27.16
CA LEU A 158 -15.17 -8.12 -26.96
C LEU A 158 -14.78 -8.37 -25.50
N GLU A 159 -14.33 -7.33 -24.79
CA GLU A 159 -13.88 -7.49 -23.40
C GLU A 159 -15.05 -7.70 -22.45
N GLY A 160 -16.22 -7.13 -22.77
CA GLY A 160 -17.44 -7.24 -21.97
C GLY A 160 -17.26 -6.63 -20.57
N THR A 161 -18.33 -6.14 -19.96
CA THR A 161 -18.28 -5.68 -18.56
C THR A 161 -18.23 -6.89 -17.62
N LYS A 162 -17.10 -7.59 -17.53
CA LYS A 162 -16.89 -8.59 -16.48
C LYS A 162 -16.92 -7.88 -15.13
N LYS A 163 -18.06 -7.96 -14.43
CA LYS A 163 -18.28 -7.39 -13.09
C LYS A 163 -17.23 -7.83 -12.06
N GLU A 164 -16.55 -8.95 -12.28
CA GLU A 164 -15.57 -9.54 -11.37
C GLU A 164 -14.22 -8.79 -11.34
N ASP A 165 -13.92 -7.95 -12.33
CA ASP A 165 -12.65 -7.21 -12.43
C ASP A 165 -12.72 -5.79 -11.84
N LYS A 166 -13.84 -5.41 -11.20
CA LYS A 166 -13.98 -4.07 -10.63
C LYS A 166 -13.45 -3.98 -9.20
N ILE A 167 -12.64 -2.95 -8.96
CA ILE A 167 -12.25 -2.54 -7.61
C ILE A 167 -13.49 -2.17 -6.80
N ARG A 168 -13.52 -2.58 -5.52
CA ARG A 168 -14.59 -2.19 -4.59
C ARG A 168 -13.98 -1.54 -3.38
N ILE A 169 -14.45 -0.34 -3.06
CA ILE A 169 -13.91 0.46 -1.95
C ILE A 169 -15.03 0.71 -0.95
N THR A 170 -14.80 0.38 0.31
CA THR A 170 -15.80 0.49 1.37
C THR A 170 -15.15 1.03 2.64
N GLN A 171 -15.60 2.19 3.09
CA GLN A 171 -15.10 2.88 4.27
C GLN A 171 -16.05 2.71 5.46
N PHE A 172 -15.51 2.23 6.57
CA PHE A 172 -16.17 2.03 7.84
C PHE A 172 -15.71 3.10 8.84
N ARG A 173 -16.64 3.56 9.67
CA ARG A 173 -16.36 4.46 10.78
C ARG A 173 -16.74 3.77 12.08
N LYS A 174 -15.90 3.85 13.09
CA LYS A 174 -16.13 3.21 14.39
C LYS A 174 -17.49 3.55 15.01
N LYS A 175 -17.93 4.80 14.86
CA LYS A 175 -19.20 5.28 15.44
C LYS A 175 -20.43 4.60 14.83
N ASP A 176 -20.36 4.25 13.55
CA ASP A 176 -21.45 3.58 12.84
C ASP A 176 -20.91 2.66 11.73
N PRO A 177 -20.41 1.46 12.07
CA PRO A 177 -19.88 0.52 11.09
C PRO A 177 -20.97 -0.05 10.17
N SER A 178 -22.25 0.09 10.54
CA SER A 178 -23.39 -0.45 9.78
C SER A 178 -23.76 0.41 8.56
N GLN A 179 -23.30 1.66 8.53
CA GLN A 179 -23.53 2.63 7.46
C GLN A 179 -22.20 2.99 6.78
N PRO A 180 -21.64 2.10 5.95
CA PRO A 180 -20.37 2.38 5.27
C PRO A 180 -20.54 3.41 4.15
N VAL A 181 -19.43 4.11 3.84
CA VAL A 181 -19.30 4.99 2.67
C VAL A 181 -18.63 4.20 1.54
N TYR A 182 -19.12 4.38 0.31
CA TYR A 182 -18.57 3.72 -0.88
C TYR A 182 -17.86 4.75 -1.76
N PHE A 183 -16.81 4.31 -2.45
CA PHE A 183 -16.11 5.11 -3.46
C PHE A 183 -16.11 4.35 -4.78
N ASP A 184 -16.30 5.08 -5.88
CA ASP A 184 -16.40 4.48 -7.22
C ASP A 184 -15.04 4.05 -7.78
N ASN A 185 -13.96 4.70 -7.35
CA ASN A 185 -12.60 4.47 -7.84
C ASN A 185 -11.54 4.95 -6.82
N LEU A 186 -10.28 4.58 -7.05
CA LEU A 186 -9.17 4.94 -6.16
C LEU A 186 -8.90 6.44 -6.13
N GLU A 187 -8.97 7.14 -7.27
CA GLU A 187 -8.70 8.59 -7.30
C GLU A 187 -9.64 9.36 -6.38
N GLU A 188 -10.91 8.97 -6.28
CA GLU A 188 -11.87 9.57 -5.34
C GLU A 188 -11.53 9.28 -3.88
N LEU A 189 -11.18 8.03 -3.55
CA LEU A 189 -10.74 7.68 -2.21
C LEU A 189 -9.51 8.48 -1.81
N LEU A 190 -8.48 8.49 -2.66
CA LEU A 190 -7.20 9.15 -2.38
C LEU A 190 -7.37 10.67 -2.30
N ALA A 191 -8.26 11.25 -3.12
CA ALA A 191 -8.60 12.66 -3.02
C ALA A 191 -9.39 13.01 -1.74
N ASP A 192 -10.34 12.15 -1.33
CA ASP A 192 -11.07 12.29 -0.06
C ASP A 192 -10.11 12.27 1.13
N ILE A 193 -9.20 11.30 1.14
CA ILE A 193 -8.13 11.19 2.13
C ILE A 193 -7.29 12.45 2.20
N SER A 194 -6.75 12.90 1.06
CA SER A 194 -5.92 14.11 0.98
C SER A 194 -6.62 15.34 1.57
N LYS A 195 -7.88 15.52 1.21
CA LYS A 195 -8.66 16.70 1.62
C LYS A 195 -9.14 16.61 3.07
N HIS A 196 -9.71 15.47 3.45
CA HIS A 196 -10.46 15.34 4.70
C HIS A 196 -9.64 14.77 5.85
N ASP A 197 -8.67 13.89 5.58
CA ASP A 197 -7.84 13.28 6.63
C ASP A 197 -6.50 13.99 6.77
N LEU A 198 -5.83 14.21 5.64
CA LEU A 198 -4.51 14.84 5.58
C LEU A 198 -4.58 16.37 5.54
N LYS A 199 -5.79 16.95 5.46
CA LYS A 199 -6.05 18.40 5.49
C LYS A 199 -5.24 19.19 4.45
N SER A 200 -5.00 18.60 3.29
CA SER A 200 -4.35 19.31 2.19
C SER A 200 -5.22 20.47 1.70
N GLU A 201 -4.62 21.65 1.63
CA GLU A 201 -5.22 22.84 1.00
C GLU A 201 -4.97 22.88 -0.51
N GLU A 202 -3.94 22.17 -0.97
CA GLU A 202 -3.59 22.08 -2.38
C GLU A 202 -4.47 21.06 -3.13
N LYS A 203 -4.62 21.30 -4.45
CA LYS A 203 -5.27 20.34 -5.35
C LYS A 203 -4.50 19.02 -5.34
N VAL A 204 -5.24 17.91 -5.27
CA VAL A 204 -4.70 16.56 -5.33
C VAL A 204 -4.16 16.27 -6.73
N ARG A 205 -2.98 15.65 -6.78
CA ARG A 205 -2.23 15.31 -8.00
C ARG A 205 -1.88 13.83 -7.97
N PHE A 206 -1.96 13.20 -9.13
CA PHE A 206 -1.57 11.81 -9.33
C PHE A 206 -0.37 11.76 -10.27
N ILE A 207 0.67 11.04 -9.86
CA ILE A 207 1.80 10.65 -10.71
C ILE A 207 1.51 9.21 -11.14
N TYR A 208 1.38 8.99 -12.44
CA TYR A 208 1.02 7.67 -12.94
C TYR A 208 2.25 6.81 -13.23
N SER A 209 2.18 5.53 -12.86
CA SER A 209 3.18 4.54 -13.28
C SER A 209 3.32 4.53 -14.80
N GLY A 210 4.56 4.59 -15.29
CA GLY A 210 4.89 4.59 -16.71
C GLY A 210 4.22 5.73 -17.50
N ASN A 211 3.94 6.85 -16.83
CA ASN A 211 3.18 8.00 -17.36
C ASN A 211 1.79 7.64 -17.95
N ASN A 212 1.20 6.53 -17.52
CA ASN A 212 -0.06 5.99 -18.06
C ASN A 212 0.00 5.75 -19.59
N GLU A 213 1.18 5.42 -20.12
CA GLU A 213 1.42 5.17 -21.54
C GLU A 213 1.79 3.71 -21.80
N PHE A 214 1.05 3.03 -22.67
CA PHE A 214 1.39 1.67 -23.09
C PHE A 214 2.59 1.67 -24.06
N PRO A 215 3.56 0.74 -23.93
CA PRO A 215 3.62 -0.38 -22.99
C PRO A 215 4.39 -0.10 -21.70
N TYR A 216 4.77 1.16 -21.44
CA TYR A 216 5.63 1.52 -20.31
C TYR A 216 4.93 1.33 -18.98
N ASP A 217 3.66 1.71 -18.88
CA ASP A 217 2.80 1.50 -17.72
C ASP A 217 2.79 0.05 -17.25
N ALA A 218 2.61 -0.89 -18.19
CA ALA A 218 2.65 -2.31 -17.95
C ALA A 218 4.06 -2.74 -17.55
N ARG A 219 5.09 -2.37 -18.30
CA ARG A 219 6.48 -2.79 -18.04
C ARG A 219 7.01 -2.32 -16.69
N GLU A 220 6.70 -1.10 -16.28
CA GLU A 220 7.15 -0.54 -15.01
C GLU A 220 6.34 -1.05 -13.81
N GLN A 221 5.10 -1.48 -14.04
CA GLN A 221 4.35 -2.22 -13.03
C GLN A 221 5.02 -3.55 -12.69
N TRP A 222 5.64 -4.24 -13.66
CA TRP A 222 6.40 -5.47 -13.41
C TRP A 222 7.61 -5.28 -12.48
N THR A 223 8.04 -4.04 -12.33
CA THR A 223 9.17 -3.62 -11.48
C THR A 223 8.72 -2.71 -10.34
N ASP A 224 7.42 -2.75 -10.02
CA ASP A 224 6.77 -2.10 -8.88
C ASP A 224 7.05 -0.60 -8.75
N SER A 225 6.91 0.13 -9.85
CA SER A 225 7.00 1.61 -9.91
C SER A 225 6.15 2.34 -8.87
N CYS A 226 4.99 1.80 -8.49
CA CYS A 226 4.14 2.36 -7.45
C CYS A 226 4.61 2.06 -6.03
N ASN A 227 5.48 1.08 -5.81
CA ASN A 227 5.86 0.57 -4.49
C ASN A 227 7.03 1.37 -3.89
N LEU A 228 6.81 2.67 -3.72
CA LEU A 228 7.81 3.61 -3.22
C LEU A 228 7.84 3.63 -1.69
N LEU A 229 8.96 4.03 -1.11
CA LEU A 229 9.04 4.29 0.32
C LEU A 229 9.13 5.79 0.58
N ALA A 230 8.07 6.38 1.13
CA ALA A 230 8.13 7.73 1.68
C ALA A 230 9.00 7.76 2.92
N LEU A 231 10.10 8.51 2.87
CA LEU A 231 11.00 8.75 4.00
C LEU A 231 10.51 9.95 4.82
N LYS A 232 10.08 10.99 4.12
CA LYS A 232 9.54 12.26 4.63
C LYS A 232 8.47 12.75 3.65
N GLU A 233 7.62 13.68 4.07
CA GLU A 233 6.66 14.29 3.16
C GLU A 233 7.36 14.84 1.89
N GLY A 234 7.05 14.24 0.75
CA GLY A 234 7.61 14.62 -0.55
C GLY A 234 8.99 14.05 -0.84
N VAL A 235 9.56 13.23 0.02
CA VAL A 235 10.85 12.57 -0.21
C VAL A 235 10.63 11.06 -0.21
N VAL A 236 10.79 10.44 -1.39
CA VAL A 236 10.48 9.02 -1.61
C VAL A 236 11.66 8.28 -2.23
N LEU A 237 11.79 7.00 -1.92
CA LEU A 237 12.72 6.07 -2.58
C LEU A 237 12.00 5.27 -3.66
N GLY A 238 12.62 5.17 -4.83
CA GLY A 238 12.14 4.38 -5.96
C GLY A 238 13.28 3.75 -6.76
N TYR A 239 12.94 2.88 -7.71
CA TYR A 239 13.93 2.26 -8.59
C TYR A 239 14.31 3.17 -9.76
N ASP A 240 15.59 3.15 -10.13
CA ASP A 240 16.15 3.89 -11.26
C ASP A 240 15.68 3.40 -12.65
N ARG A 241 15.29 2.13 -12.76
CA ARG A 241 14.87 1.50 -14.03
C ARG A 241 13.49 1.90 -14.54
N ASN A 242 12.68 2.58 -13.71
CA ASN A 242 11.31 2.98 -14.06
C ASN A 242 11.38 4.38 -14.69
N ASP A 243 11.97 4.47 -15.88
CA ASP A 243 12.36 5.72 -16.54
C ASP A 243 11.18 6.66 -16.80
N LYS A 244 10.00 6.12 -17.16
CA LYS A 244 8.79 6.90 -17.41
C LYS A 244 8.09 7.33 -16.14
N THR A 245 8.11 6.52 -15.09
CA THR A 245 7.67 6.99 -13.75
C THR A 245 8.60 8.10 -13.25
N VAL A 246 9.93 7.95 -13.42
CA VAL A 246 10.91 8.98 -13.04
C VAL A 246 10.68 10.28 -13.83
N GLU A 247 10.38 10.20 -15.13
CA GLU A 247 9.98 11.33 -15.96
C GLU A 247 8.72 12.01 -15.42
N ALA A 248 7.67 11.24 -15.09
CA ALA A 248 6.44 11.76 -14.50
C ALA A 248 6.68 12.46 -13.14
N PHE A 249 7.65 11.99 -12.34
CA PHE A 249 8.08 12.70 -11.12
C PHE A 249 8.73 14.05 -11.44
N ARG A 250 9.61 14.13 -12.45
CA ARG A 250 10.22 15.39 -12.88
C ARG A 250 9.18 16.38 -13.39
N GLU A 251 8.25 15.93 -14.23
CA GLU A 251 7.12 16.73 -14.71
C GLU A 251 6.22 17.20 -13.56
N ALA A 252 6.13 16.39 -12.50
CA ALA A 252 5.40 16.77 -11.30
C ALA A 252 6.15 17.80 -10.41
N GLY A 253 7.37 18.17 -10.76
CA GLY A 253 8.20 19.14 -10.03
C GLY A 253 9.00 18.50 -8.88
N PHE A 254 9.32 17.21 -8.99
CA PHE A 254 10.24 16.56 -8.07
C PHE A 254 11.66 16.56 -8.62
N ASP A 255 12.62 16.85 -7.76
CA ASP A 255 14.03 16.59 -8.02
C ASP A 255 14.29 15.08 -8.04
N VAL A 256 15.18 14.63 -8.90
CA VAL A 256 15.58 13.23 -8.98
C VAL A 256 17.08 13.14 -8.72
N ILE A 257 17.45 12.41 -7.68
CA ILE A 257 18.84 12.19 -7.31
C ILE A 257 19.10 10.70 -7.11
N HIS A 258 20.22 10.21 -7.61
CA HIS A 258 20.63 8.84 -7.37
C HIS A 258 21.19 8.70 -5.95
N ALA A 259 20.84 7.63 -5.25
CA ALA A 259 21.19 7.45 -3.84
C ALA A 259 22.70 7.48 -3.58
N HIS A 260 23.51 6.96 -4.51
CA HIS A 260 24.97 7.05 -4.44
C HIS A 260 25.45 8.51 -4.31
N ASP A 261 24.87 9.40 -5.10
CA ASP A 261 25.28 10.80 -5.15
C ASP A 261 24.72 11.56 -3.94
N LEU A 262 23.50 11.23 -3.52
CA LEU A 262 22.90 11.78 -2.31
C LEU A 262 23.72 11.45 -1.06
N VAL A 263 24.18 10.21 -0.91
CA VAL A 263 25.02 9.81 0.24
C VAL A 263 26.30 10.62 0.28
N ALA A 264 26.98 10.79 -0.85
CA ALA A 264 28.18 11.62 -0.93
C ALA A 264 27.91 13.09 -0.53
N GLN A 265 26.82 13.68 -1.01
CA GLN A 265 26.43 15.06 -0.66
C GLN A 265 26.07 15.23 0.82
N LEU A 266 25.41 14.22 1.42
CA LEU A 266 25.09 14.19 2.85
C LEU A 266 26.37 14.09 3.70
N GLU A 267 27.31 13.23 3.33
CA GLU A 267 28.58 13.05 4.05
C GLU A 267 29.48 14.29 3.98
N LEU A 268 29.45 15.01 2.86
CA LEU A 268 30.15 16.28 2.67
C LEU A 268 29.44 17.48 3.33
N GLY A 269 28.18 17.30 3.77
CA GLY A 269 27.37 18.35 4.39
C GLY A 269 26.83 19.39 3.40
N GLU A 270 26.83 19.08 2.10
CA GLU A 270 26.30 19.95 1.04
C GLU A 270 24.76 20.01 1.06
N ILE A 271 24.12 18.91 1.45
CA ILE A 271 22.67 18.79 1.66
C ILE A 271 22.44 18.28 3.08
N LYS A 272 21.36 18.75 3.71
CA LYS A 272 20.85 18.17 4.97
C LYS A 272 19.49 17.51 4.73
N PRO A 273 19.16 16.41 5.44
CA PRO A 273 17.85 15.75 5.29
C PRO A 273 16.65 16.68 5.51
N ASP A 274 16.80 17.68 6.38
CA ASP A 274 15.75 18.66 6.69
C ASP A 274 15.45 19.59 5.51
N ASP A 275 16.45 19.87 4.66
CA ASP A 275 16.33 20.76 3.52
C ASP A 275 15.69 20.07 2.30
N MET A 276 15.73 18.72 2.26
CA MET A 276 15.15 17.94 1.17
C MET A 276 13.62 18.05 1.14
N LYS A 277 13.10 18.38 -0.05
CA LYS A 277 11.67 18.53 -0.35
C LYS A 277 11.43 18.08 -1.79
N ASN A 278 10.28 17.45 -2.06
CA ASN A 278 9.88 17.01 -3.40
C ASN A 278 11.03 16.27 -4.13
N THR A 279 11.57 15.21 -3.53
CA THR A 279 12.71 14.47 -4.09
C THR A 279 12.36 13.00 -4.28
N LEU A 280 12.55 12.50 -5.49
CA LEU A 280 12.62 11.07 -5.78
C LEU A 280 14.09 10.64 -5.71
N ILE A 281 14.41 9.83 -4.71
CA ILE A 281 15.73 9.22 -4.57
C ILE A 281 15.70 7.89 -5.32
N THR A 282 16.47 7.78 -6.39
CA THR A 282 16.55 6.55 -7.18
C THR A 282 17.64 5.63 -6.67
N MET A 283 17.37 4.34 -6.69
CA MET A 283 18.28 3.29 -6.22
C MET A 283 18.52 2.27 -7.35
N PRO A 284 19.73 1.66 -7.41
CA PRO A 284 20.03 0.60 -8.35
C PRO A 284 19.06 -0.57 -8.22
N SER A 285 18.54 -1.03 -9.35
CA SER A 285 17.41 -1.97 -9.36
C SER A 285 17.66 -3.27 -10.12
N ALA A 286 18.89 -3.54 -10.55
CA ALA A 286 19.21 -4.67 -11.42
C ALA A 286 18.73 -6.04 -10.88
N GLU A 287 18.90 -6.30 -9.58
CA GLU A 287 18.53 -7.58 -8.96
C GLU A 287 17.27 -7.51 -8.09
N LEU A 288 17.16 -6.53 -7.19
CA LEU A 288 16.06 -6.48 -6.21
C LEU A 288 14.68 -6.40 -6.88
N SER A 289 14.54 -5.59 -7.93
CA SER A 289 13.26 -5.41 -8.63
C SER A 289 12.74 -6.69 -9.31
N ARG A 290 13.61 -7.69 -9.57
CA ARG A 290 13.22 -8.96 -10.19
C ARG A 290 12.29 -9.80 -9.31
N ALA A 291 12.28 -9.53 -8.00
CA ALA A 291 11.44 -10.22 -7.03
C ALA A 291 10.00 -9.70 -6.97
N ARG A 292 9.64 -8.68 -7.78
CA ARG A 292 8.36 -7.98 -7.74
C ARG A 292 8.04 -7.39 -6.36
N GLY A 293 8.95 -6.55 -5.88
CA GLY A 293 8.75 -5.72 -4.70
C GLY A 293 9.59 -4.45 -4.76
N GLY A 294 9.03 -3.33 -4.34
CA GLY A 294 9.73 -2.06 -4.20
C GLY A 294 10.20 -1.78 -2.79
N PHE A 295 10.56 -0.52 -2.53
CA PHE A 295 11.12 -0.10 -1.25
C PHE A 295 10.08 -0.16 -0.12
N HIS A 296 8.79 -0.05 -0.43
CA HIS A 296 7.75 -0.25 0.58
C HIS A 296 7.78 -1.68 1.11
N CYS A 297 7.76 -2.68 0.22
CA CYS A 297 7.78 -4.10 0.59
C CYS A 297 9.02 -4.50 1.41
N MET A 298 10.16 -3.88 1.13
CA MET A 298 11.44 -4.12 1.81
C MET A 298 11.56 -3.39 3.17
N SER A 299 10.54 -2.66 3.59
CA SER A 299 10.56 -1.85 4.80
C SER A 299 9.41 -2.18 5.74
N MET A 300 9.61 -1.89 7.02
CA MET A 300 8.56 -1.92 8.04
C MET A 300 8.79 -0.74 8.98
N PRO A 301 8.16 0.42 8.70
CA PRO A 301 8.34 1.60 9.55
C PRO A 301 7.92 1.31 10.99
N LEU A 302 8.84 1.53 11.94
CA LEU A 302 8.59 1.35 13.37
C LEU A 302 8.05 2.62 14.03
N MET A 303 8.54 3.76 13.58
CA MET A 303 8.22 5.07 14.09
C MET A 303 8.24 6.07 12.93
N ARG A 304 7.25 6.94 12.89
CA ARG A 304 7.16 8.09 11.99
C ARG A 304 6.66 9.27 12.81
N GLU A 305 7.20 10.45 12.53
CA GLU A 305 6.68 11.69 13.10
C GLU A 305 5.25 11.95 12.59
N GLU A 306 4.45 12.64 13.40
CA GLU A 306 3.13 13.06 12.94
C GLU A 306 3.31 14.11 11.82
N LEU A 307 2.51 13.96 10.75
CA LEU A 307 2.51 14.90 9.64
C LEU A 307 2.00 16.26 10.10
#